data_AF-A0A5C8BTD0-F1
#
_entry.id   AF-A0A5C8BTD0-F1
#
_cell.length_a   1.000
_cell.length_b   1.000
_cell.length_c   1.000
_cell.angle_alpha   90.00
_cell.angle_beta   90.00
_cell.angle_gamma   90.00
#
_symmetry.space_group_name_H-M   'P 1'
#
loop_
_entity.id
_entity.type
_entity.pdbx_description
1 polymer ?
#
loop_
_entity_poly.entity_id
_entity_poly.type
_entity_poly.pdbx_seq_one_letter_code
_entity_poly.pdbx_strand_id
1 'polypeptide(L)'
;MIYREIITVLKSNLSSAERRSILLASLGSLYEYYDFVIFGFMTIYFATNCIPDYFNGKFKICIVLALFLGGYLFRPLGMYCYSKIYYLYPRIYIINWLIA
;
A
#
# COMPACT_ATOMS: atom_id res chain seq x y z
N MET A 1 -7.21 -20.43 9.44
CA MET A 1 -6.54 -20.83 8.18
C MET A 1 -5.14 -20.23 8.06
N ILE A 2 -4.96 -18.93 8.29
CA ILE A 2 -3.67 -18.20 8.14
C ILE A 2 -2.52 -18.74 9.04
N TYR A 3 -2.80 -19.11 10.28
CA TYR A 3 -1.75 -19.55 11.23
C TYR A 3 -0.99 -20.81 10.77
N ARG A 4 -1.67 -21.74 10.09
CA ARG A 4 -1.02 -22.96 9.56
C ARG A 4 -0.04 -22.63 8.44
N GLU A 5 -0.43 -21.76 7.50
CA GLU A 5 0.44 -21.33 6.40
C GLU A 5 1.71 -20.63 6.91
N ILE A 6 1.59 -19.78 7.93
CA ILE A 6 2.75 -19.11 8.55
C ILE A 6 3.71 -20.13 9.17
N ILE A 7 3.21 -21.14 9.88
CA ILE A 7 4.06 -22.19 10.45
C ILE A 7 4.74 -23.01 9.36
N THR A 8 4.04 -23.31 8.26
CA THR A 8 4.62 -24.05 7.13
C THR A 8 5.77 -23.28 6.48
N VAL A 9 5.61 -21.96 6.30
CA VAL A 9 6.67 -21.06 5.78
C VAL A 9 7.81 -20.90 6.78
N LEU A 10 7.53 -20.88 8.09
CA LEU A 10 8.59 -20.82 9.12
C LEU A 10 9.39 -22.12 9.22
N LYS A 11 8.75 -23.27 8.96
CA LYS A 11 9.38 -24.60 8.99
C LYS A 11 10.08 -24.97 7.69
N SER A 12 9.90 -24.21 6.61
CA SER A 12 10.55 -24.50 5.33
C SER A 12 12.02 -24.06 5.34
N ASN A 13 12.87 -24.84 4.66
CA ASN A 13 14.29 -24.52 4.45
C ASN A 13 14.43 -23.44 3.36
N LEU A 14 14.04 -22.21 3.68
CA LEU A 14 14.19 -21.05 2.79
C LEU A 14 15.64 -20.56 2.75
N SER A 15 16.12 -20.28 1.55
CA SER A 15 17.36 -19.54 1.31
C SER A 15 17.28 -18.13 1.89
N SER A 16 18.42 -17.55 2.27
CA SER A 16 18.51 -16.16 2.73
C SER A 16 17.91 -15.17 1.73
N ALA A 17 18.02 -15.44 0.43
CA ALA A 17 17.43 -14.62 -0.62
C ALA A 17 15.88 -14.70 -0.64
N GLU A 18 15.33 -15.90 -0.44
CA GLU A 18 13.88 -16.12 -0.40
C GLU A 18 13.26 -15.47 0.84
N ARG A 19 13.91 -15.61 2.00
CA ARG A 19 13.50 -14.91 3.24
C ARG A 19 13.48 -13.40 3.05
N ARG A 20 14.53 -12.84 2.42
CA ARG A 20 14.59 -11.40 2.12
C ARG A 20 13.46 -10.98 1.17
N SER A 21 13.17 -11.77 0.14
CA SER A 21 12.09 -11.48 -0.80
C SER A 21 10.72 -11.49 -0.13
N ILE A 22 10.45 -12.46 0.75
CA ILE A 22 9.19 -12.55 1.51
C ILE A 22 9.05 -11.35 2.45
N LEU A 23 10.14 -10.97 3.14
CA LEU A 23 10.15 -9.79 4.01
C LEU A 23 9.84 -8.51 3.23
N LEU A 24 10.52 -8.29 2.10
CA LEU A 24 10.29 -7.10 1.27
C LEU A 24 8.86 -7.05 0.72
N ALA A 25 8.31 -8.18 0.27
CA ALA A 25 6.91 -8.27 -0.18
C ALA A 25 5.91 -7.98 0.95
N SER A 26 6.20 -8.48 2.15
CA SER A 26 5.35 -8.27 3.33
C SER A 26 5.41 -6.81 3.81
N LEU A 27 6.60 -6.20 3.80
CA LEU A 27 6.81 -4.80 4.15
C LEU A 27 6.11 -3.86 3.16
N GLY A 28 6.17 -4.15 1.85
CA GLY A 28 5.43 -3.40 0.85
C GLY A 28 3.91 -3.47 1.09
N SER A 29 3.41 -4.67 1.39
CA SER A 29 1.99 -4.86 1.72
C SER A 29 1.57 -4.13 3.00
N LEU A 30 2.44 -4.12 4.02
CA LEU A 30 2.22 -3.39 5.28
C LEU A 30 2.20 -1.87 5.05
N TYR A 31 3.16 -1.36 4.27
CA TYR A 31 3.26 0.06 3.93
C TYR A 31 2.00 0.56 3.22
N GLU A 32 1.49 -0.19 2.24
CA GLU A 32 0.22 0.12 1.59
C GLU A 32 -0.96 0.14 2.56
N TYR A 33 -0.98 -0.75 3.56
CA TYR A 33 -2.06 -0.80 4.55
C TYR A 33 -1.97 0.35 5.56
N TYR A 34 -0.75 0.76 5.90
CA TYR A 34 -0.48 1.86 6.83
C TYR A 34 -1.14 3.17 6.38
N ASP A 35 -0.94 3.56 5.11
CA ASP A 35 -1.51 4.80 4.58
C ASP A 35 -3.04 4.82 4.67
N PHE A 36 -3.69 3.68 4.43
CA PHE A 36 -5.14 3.57 4.51
C PHE A 36 -5.68 3.73 5.92
N VAL A 37 -5.01 3.10 6.88
CA VAL A 37 -5.38 3.16 8.29
C VAL A 37 -5.23 4.60 8.79
N ILE A 38 -4.11 5.26 8.48
CA ILE A 38 -3.89 6.66 8.86
C ILE A 38 -4.91 7.57 8.21
N PHE A 39 -5.22 7.38 6.92
CA PHE A 39 -6.21 8.20 6.25
C PHE A 39 -7.59 8.09 6.93
N GLY A 40 -7.99 6.88 7.32
CA GLY A 40 -9.21 6.65 8.11
C GLY A 40 -9.20 7.40 9.44
N PHE A 41 -8.11 7.29 10.22
CA PHE A 41 -7.97 8.02 11.49
C PHE A 41 -7.95 9.54 11.32
N MET A 42 -7.34 10.03 10.25
CA MET A 42 -7.21 11.46 9.95
C MET A 42 -8.41 12.02 9.16
N THR A 43 -9.44 11.22 8.88
CA THR A 43 -10.58 11.64 8.06
C THR A 43 -11.28 12.89 8.62
N ILE A 44 -11.44 12.99 9.95
CA ILE A 44 -12.03 14.17 10.59
C ILE A 44 -11.11 15.38 10.44
N TYR A 45 -9.80 15.19 10.58
CA TYR A 45 -8.81 16.25 10.41
C TYR A 45 -8.82 16.81 8.99
N PHE A 46 -8.86 15.96 7.97
CA PHE A 46 -8.97 16.37 6.58
C PHE A 46 -10.31 17.05 6.28
N ALA A 47 -11.41 16.55 6.84
CA ALA A 47 -12.72 17.16 6.64
C ALA A 47 -12.79 18.58 7.22
N THR A 48 -12.10 18.85 8.33
CA THR A 48 -12.09 20.18 8.96
C THR A 48 -11.12 21.14 8.28
N ASN A 49 -9.92 20.70 7.93
CA ASN A 49 -8.84 21.59 7.47
C ASN A 49 -8.71 21.70 5.94
N CYS A 50 -9.09 20.67 5.19
CA CYS A 50 -8.89 20.62 3.74
C CYS A 50 -10.17 20.92 2.94
N ILE A 51 -11.35 20.74 3.54
CA ILE A 51 -12.64 20.95 2.86
C ILE A 51 -13.24 22.31 3.27
N PRO A 52 -13.65 23.16 2.30
CA PRO A 52 -14.22 24.48 2.56
C PRO A 52 -15.41 24.49 3.54
N ASP A 53 -15.53 25.58 4.31
CA ASP A 53 -16.52 25.71 5.39
C ASP A 53 -17.97 25.91 4.96
N TYR A 54 -18.21 26.23 3.68
CA TYR A 54 -19.57 26.35 3.16
C TYR A 54 -20.30 24.99 3.05
N PHE A 55 -19.59 23.87 3.20
CA PHE A 55 -20.19 22.54 3.25
C PHE A 55 -20.56 22.11 4.67
N ASN A 56 -21.74 21.50 4.82
CA ASN A 56 -22.19 20.90 6.08
C ASN A 56 -21.18 19.84 6.58
N GLY A 57 -20.94 19.77 7.89
CA GLY A 57 -19.91 18.88 8.47
C GLY A 57 -20.04 17.40 8.09
N LYS A 58 -21.27 16.87 7.99
CA LYS A 58 -21.51 15.49 7.51
C LYS A 58 -21.12 15.30 6.04
N PHE A 59 -21.37 16.32 5.22
CA PHE A 59 -21.06 16.29 3.79
C PHE A 59 -19.54 16.37 3.55
N LYS A 60 -18.80 17.12 4.40
CA LYS A 60 -17.33 17.17 4.34
C LYS A 60 -16.69 15.79 4.52
N ILE A 61 -17.19 15.01 5.48
CA ILE A 61 -16.71 13.63 5.74
C ILE A 61 -16.98 12.74 4.52
N CYS A 62 -18.16 12.85 3.89
CA CYS A 62 -18.48 12.10 2.68
C CYS A 62 -17.52 12.44 1.52
N ILE A 63 -17.14 13.70 1.36
CA ILE A 63 -16.16 14.12 0.33
C ILE A 63 -14.80 13.47 0.57
N VAL A 64 -14.31 13.49 1.82
CA VAL A 64 -13.02 12.87 2.19
C VAL A 64 -13.05 11.36 1.96
N LEU A 65 -14.15 10.70 2.30
CA LEU A 65 -14.38 9.28 1.99
C LEU A 65 -14.43 8.99 0.48
N ALA A 66 -15.03 9.88 -0.32
CA ALA A 66 -15.04 9.75 -1.77
C ALA A 66 -13.63 9.90 -2.36
N LEU A 67 -12.81 10.82 -1.83
CA LEU A 67 -11.40 10.97 -2.21
C LEU A 67 -10.59 9.73 -1.83
N PHE A 68 -10.83 9.16 -0.65
CA PHE A 68 -10.22 7.90 -0.24
C PHE A 68 -10.55 6.76 -1.22
N LEU A 69 -11.84 6.61 -1.54
CA LEU A 69 -12.31 5.59 -2.47
C LEU A 69 -11.73 5.81 -3.88
N GLY A 70 -11.66 7.06 -4.33
CA GLY A 70 -10.98 7.43 -5.57
C GLY A 70 -9.52 6.98 -5.57
N GLY A 71 -8.77 7.34 -4.54
CA GLY A 71 -7.38 6.89 -4.34
C GLY A 71 -7.22 5.37 -4.32
N TYR A 72 -8.17 4.65 -3.70
CA TYR A 72 -8.20 3.19 -3.70
C TYR A 72 -8.35 2.61 -5.11
N LEU A 73 -9.20 3.21 -5.95
CA LEU A 73 -9.40 2.80 -7.35
C LEU A 73 -8.19 3.09 -8.24
N PHE A 74 -7.31 4.03 -7.85
CA PHE A 74 -6.05 4.26 -8.56
C PHE A 74 -5.01 3.14 -8.32
N ARG A 75 -5.19 2.23 -7.35
CA ARG A 75 -4.23 1.13 -7.10
C ARG A 75 -4.05 0.19 -8.30
N PRO A 76 -5.10 -0.36 -8.92
CA PRO A 76 -4.97 -1.13 -10.15
C PRO A 76 -4.22 -0.39 -11.27
N LEU A 77 -4.41 0.92 -11.38
CA LEU A 77 -3.70 1.74 -12.37
C LEU A 77 -2.20 1.83 -12.04
N GLY A 78 -1.87 2.05 -10.77
CA GLY A 78 -0.48 2.00 -10.30
C GLY A 78 0.18 0.66 -10.60
N MET A 79 -0.49 -0.46 -10.31
CA MET A 79 0.01 -1.81 -10.61
C MET A 79 0.25 -2.02 -12.12
N TYR A 80 -0.66 -1.55 -12.96
CA TYR A 80 -0.50 -1.61 -14.41
C TYR A 80 0.72 -0.83 -14.89
N CYS A 81 0.91 0.39 -14.40
CA CYS A 81 2.09 1.22 -14.71
C CYS A 81 3.39 0.56 -14.24
N TYR A 82 3.43 0.05 -13.00
CA TYR A 82 4.59 -0.65 -12.46
C TYR A 82 4.92 -1.92 -13.24
N SER A 83 3.91 -2.70 -13.65
CA SER A 83 4.10 -3.88 -14.48
C SER A 83 4.79 -3.56 -15.80
N LYS A 84 4.49 -2.40 -16.40
CA LYS A 84 5.11 -1.96 -17.64
C LYS A 84 6.55 -1.50 -17.46
N ILE A 85 6.84 -0.79 -16.36
CA ILE A 85 8.21 -0.41 -15.98
C ILE A 85 9.07 -1.66 -15.75
N TYR A 86 8.52 -2.65 -15.05
CA TYR A 86 9.22 -3.91 -14.76
C TYR A 86 9.52 -4.73 -16.02
N TYR A 87 8.70 -4.61 -17.07
CA TYR A 87 8.97 -5.22 -18.37
C TYR A 87 10.12 -4.53 -19.12
N LEU A 88 10.33 -3.23 -18.91
CA LEU A 88 11.33 -2.43 -19.62
C LEU A 88 12.72 -2.46 -18.96
N TYR A 89 12.80 -2.70 -17.64
CA TYR A 89 14.07 -2.72 -16.90
C TYR A 89 14.40 -4.12 -16.38
N PRO A 90 15.57 -4.70 -16.73
CA PRO A 90 16.00 -5.99 -16.19
C PRO A 90 16.10 -5.96 -14.66
N ARG A 91 15.65 -7.04 -14.01
CA ARG A 91 15.54 -7.23 -12.55
C ARG A 91 16.80 -6.87 -11.74
N ILE A 92 17.97 -6.90 -12.36
CA ILE A 92 19.28 -6.59 -11.75
C ILE A 92 19.44 -5.09 -11.46
N TYR A 93 18.89 -4.20 -12.30
CA TYR A 93 19.04 -2.75 -12.11
C TYR A 93 18.14 -2.19 -10.99
N ILE A 94 16.94 -2.77 -10.82
CA ILE A 94 15.98 -2.36 -9.78
C ILE A 94 16.47 -2.74 -8.38
N ILE A 95 17.11 -3.91 -8.25
CA ILE A 95 17.66 -4.38 -6.97
C ILE A 95 18.83 -3.50 -6.52
N ASN A 96 19.67 -3.01 -7.44
CA ASN A 96 20.75 -2.07 -7.09
C ASN A 96 20.22 -0.70 -6.61
N TRP A 97 19.10 -0.22 -7.16
CA TRP A 97 18.46 1.03 -6.73
C TRP A 97 17.74 0.94 -5.38
N LEU A 98 17.35 -0.26 -4.94
CA LEU A 98 16.70 -0.50 -3.65
C LEU A 98 17.70 -0.81 -2.51
N ILE A 99 18.98 -0.99 -2.84
CA ILE A 99 20.05 -1.37 -1.90
C ILE A 99 21.07 -0.23 -1.72
N ALA A 100 21.14 0.72 -2.66
CA ALA A 100 21.87 1.98 -2.52
C ALA A 100 21.05 3.00 -1.71
#